data_AF-A0AAD9KK62-F1
#
_entry.id   AF-A0AAD9KK62-F1
#
_cell.length_a   1.000
_cell.length_b   1.000
_cell.length_c   1.000
_cell.angle_alpha   90.00
_cell.angle_beta   90.00
_cell.angle_gamma   90.00
#
_symmetry.space_group_name_H-M   'P 1'
#
loop_
_entity.id
_entity.type
_entity.pdbx_description
1 polymer ?
#
loop_
_entity_poly.entity_id
_entity_poly.type
_entity_poly.pdbx_seq_one_letter_code
_entity_poly.pdbx_strand_id
1 'polypeptide(L)'
;MTKNLLQRWKQYRYRFVPWIALNLKNRSARKVPDASSDKLLPDKQVKAYMCTLFTALLQGGATSSSSGSLQSAEYDSVVTSDAIMSHSQNDGTNIHSAITETEIEKHICHNDMPLHSLNSPLKTWHVSRLFRRKRDSAESLESLHKKNMLIMKDVLGFTVERRPSRITGGGNGVIVTSGVIPEGTVAAMYPGLVYNSWEPILLQSINNQFVFRCIDNIHVDGNDRGVSRYIYRSCAQRDRVGPYWPCDTSWLTECPVNPLAIGQYVNNHTKQYPANVAYQEIDITEEFPFRLRCFVPNTHYGSSLDGSASNRVRSVVLVSLKDIKEGEELLSSYFTLVKSP
;
A
#
# COMPACT_ATOMS: atom_id res chain seq x y z
N MET A 1 40.85 -6.81 -24.91
CA MET A 1 39.75 -6.92 -23.91
C MET A 1 40.21 -6.87 -22.44
N THR A 2 41.39 -7.38 -22.09
CA THR A 2 41.86 -7.52 -20.69
C THR A 2 42.26 -6.21 -19.97
N LYS A 3 42.77 -5.20 -20.70
CA LYS A 3 43.15 -3.90 -20.11
C LYS A 3 41.94 -3.13 -19.54
N ASN A 4 40.78 -3.23 -20.18
CA ASN A 4 39.54 -2.56 -19.75
C ASN A 4 38.95 -3.17 -18.48
N LEU A 5 39.06 -4.49 -18.31
CA LEU A 5 38.62 -5.20 -17.10
C LEU A 5 39.54 -4.91 -15.91
N LEU A 6 40.86 -4.86 -16.11
CA LEU A 6 41.82 -4.51 -15.05
C LEU A 6 41.65 -3.07 -14.55
N GLN A 7 41.32 -2.14 -15.45
CA GLN A 7 41.08 -0.74 -15.14
C GLN A 7 39.72 -0.55 -14.43
N ARG A 8 38.69 -1.32 -14.82
CA ARG A 8 37.42 -1.41 -14.08
C ARG A 8 37.61 -2.01 -12.68
N TRP A 9 38.43 -3.05 -12.52
CA TRP A 9 38.72 -3.68 -11.23
C TRP A 9 39.50 -2.76 -10.28
N LYS A 10 40.53 -2.07 -10.77
CA LYS A 10 41.28 -1.07 -9.97
C LYS A 10 40.42 0.12 -9.56
N GLN A 11 39.43 0.52 -10.35
CA GLN A 11 38.43 1.52 -9.96
C GLN A 11 37.37 0.98 -8.98
N TYR A 12 37.00 -0.29 -9.10
CA TYR A 12 35.99 -0.94 -8.25
C TYR A 12 36.49 -1.19 -6.81
N ARG A 13 37.79 -1.51 -6.65
CA ARG A 13 38.48 -1.58 -5.35
C ARG A 13 38.31 -0.33 -4.48
N TYR A 14 38.12 0.84 -5.09
CA TYR A 14 37.87 2.12 -4.40
C TYR A 14 36.39 2.55 -4.40
N ARG A 15 35.48 1.72 -4.89
CA ARG A 15 34.02 1.97 -4.90
C ARG A 15 33.25 1.16 -3.88
N PHE A 16 33.88 0.16 -3.25
CA PHE A 16 33.21 -0.75 -2.32
C PHE A 16 33.47 -0.52 -0.83
N VAL A 17 34.33 0.44 -0.47
CA VAL A 17 34.58 0.82 0.93
C VAL A 17 34.35 2.32 1.19
N PRO A 18 34.62 3.25 0.24
CA PRO A 18 34.37 4.68 0.47
C PRO A 18 32.90 5.12 0.38
N TRP A 19 32.06 4.46 -0.42
CA TRP A 19 30.64 4.85 -0.56
C TRP A 19 29.83 4.54 0.71
N ILE A 20 30.10 3.41 1.36
CA ILE A 20 29.54 3.08 2.69
C ILE A 20 29.99 4.13 3.71
N ALA A 21 31.27 4.51 3.71
CA ALA A 21 31.82 5.51 4.64
C ALA A 21 31.31 6.95 4.40
N LEU A 22 30.93 7.31 3.17
CA LEU A 22 30.48 8.65 2.80
C LEU A 22 28.96 8.86 2.96
N ASN A 23 28.14 7.81 2.79
CA ASN A 23 26.68 7.92 2.92
C ASN A 23 26.11 7.60 4.31
N LEU A 24 26.95 7.21 5.26
CA LEU A 24 26.56 7.02 6.67
C LEU A 24 26.59 8.32 7.50
N LYS A 25 27.34 9.36 7.06
CA LYS A 25 27.67 10.52 7.93
C LYS A 25 26.67 11.69 7.88
N ASN A 26 25.85 11.80 6.83
CA ASN A 26 24.98 12.97 6.61
C ASN A 26 23.48 12.61 6.53
N ARG A 27 23.02 11.65 7.33
CA ARG A 27 21.58 11.46 7.52
C ARG A 27 21.18 12.12 8.82
N SER A 28 20.19 13.02 8.78
CA SER A 28 19.55 13.53 9.99
C SER A 28 18.93 12.34 10.72
N ALA A 29 19.57 11.91 11.81
CA ALA A 29 19.10 10.80 12.61
C ALA A 29 18.21 11.33 13.74
N ARG A 30 16.92 10.96 13.74
CA ARG A 30 16.03 11.21 14.88
C ARG A 30 16.06 9.99 15.77
N LYS A 31 16.43 10.20 17.05
CA LYS A 31 16.40 9.15 18.06
C LYS A 31 14.98 9.00 18.59
N VAL A 32 14.48 7.77 18.63
CA VAL A 32 13.15 7.45 19.14
C VAL A 32 13.29 6.37 20.23
N PRO A 33 12.63 6.52 21.40
CA PRO A 33 12.73 5.57 22.49
C PRO A 33 12.10 4.20 22.15
N ASP A 34 10.99 4.19 21.42
CA ASP A 34 10.37 2.94 20.92
C ASP A 34 9.61 3.15 19.61
N ALA A 35 9.52 2.11 18.76
CA ALA A 35 8.84 2.17 17.47
C ALA A 35 7.33 2.47 17.60
N SER A 36 6.71 2.11 18.73
CA SER A 36 5.30 2.41 19.00
C SER A 36 5.05 3.92 19.23
N SER A 37 6.06 4.65 19.69
CA SER A 37 5.94 6.07 20.06
C SER A 37 5.89 7.04 18.87
N ASP A 38 6.15 6.57 17.65
CA ASP A 38 6.13 7.38 16.41
C ASP A 38 4.90 7.07 15.53
N LYS A 39 3.97 6.23 16.00
CA LYS A 39 2.76 5.89 15.25
C LYS A 39 1.71 6.99 15.42
N LEU A 40 1.30 7.58 14.30
CA LEU A 40 0.21 8.56 14.25
C LEU A 40 -1.16 7.89 14.32
N LEU A 41 -1.26 6.69 13.75
CA LEU A 41 -2.48 5.87 13.75
C LEU A 41 -2.19 4.48 14.31
N PRO A 42 -3.13 3.85 15.04
CA PRO A 42 -3.03 2.43 15.36
C PRO A 42 -2.95 1.57 14.09
N ASP A 43 -2.13 0.52 14.09
CA ASP A 43 -1.96 -0.37 12.93
C ASP A 43 -3.28 -1.00 12.48
N LYS A 44 -4.19 -1.29 13.41
CA LYS A 44 -5.54 -1.79 13.12
C LYS A 44 -6.31 -0.80 12.24
N GLN A 45 -6.21 0.50 12.52
CA GLN A 45 -6.85 1.54 11.74
C GLN A 45 -6.24 1.67 10.35
N VAL A 46 -4.91 1.62 10.22
CA VAL A 46 -4.23 1.66 8.92
C VAL A 46 -4.60 0.44 8.07
N LYS A 47 -4.59 -0.76 8.66
CA LYS A 47 -4.99 -2.00 7.96
C LYS A 47 -6.46 -1.97 7.54
N ALA A 48 -7.36 -1.46 8.39
CA ALA A 48 -8.77 -1.31 8.05
C ALA A 48 -8.95 -0.34 6.87
N TYR A 49 -8.27 0.81 6.90
CA TYR A 49 -8.27 1.77 5.80
C TYR A 49 -7.81 1.14 4.47
N MET A 50 -6.70 0.40 4.49
CA MET A 50 -6.22 -0.35 3.33
C MET A 50 -7.24 -1.38 2.85
N CYS A 51 -7.86 -2.13 3.75
CA CYS A 51 -8.86 -3.13 3.40
C CYS A 51 -10.08 -2.49 2.73
N THR A 52 -10.56 -1.35 3.21
CA THR A 52 -11.68 -0.61 2.61
C THR A 52 -11.37 -0.23 1.17
N LEU A 53 -10.24 0.45 0.93
CA LEU A 53 -9.84 0.82 -0.43
C LEU A 53 -9.63 -0.40 -1.32
N PHE A 54 -8.84 -1.37 -0.86
CA PHE A 54 -8.47 -2.53 -1.69
C PHE A 54 -9.67 -3.41 -2.02
N THR A 55 -10.65 -3.48 -1.13
CA THR A 55 -11.92 -4.16 -1.41
C THR A 55 -12.68 -3.44 -2.53
N ALA A 56 -12.78 -2.11 -2.47
CA ALA A 56 -13.43 -1.33 -3.52
C ALA A 56 -12.69 -1.43 -4.87
N LEU A 57 -11.35 -1.43 -4.86
CA LEU A 57 -10.52 -1.67 -6.05
C LEU A 57 -10.76 -3.07 -6.63
N LEU A 58 -10.85 -4.10 -5.77
CA LEU A 58 -11.11 -5.48 -6.19
C LEU A 58 -12.51 -5.64 -6.81
N GLN A 59 -13.51 -4.96 -6.25
CA GLN A 59 -14.90 -4.96 -6.73
C GLN A 59 -15.09 -4.06 -7.95
N GLY A 60 -14.12 -3.20 -8.26
CA GLY A 60 -14.16 -2.28 -9.39
C GLY A 60 -15.20 -1.17 -9.24
N GLY A 61 -15.47 -0.72 -8.00
CA GLY A 61 -16.36 0.40 -7.70
C GLY A 61 -17.84 0.04 -7.48
N ALA A 62 -18.18 -1.25 -7.39
CA ALA A 62 -19.55 -1.69 -7.13
C ALA A 62 -19.91 -1.62 -5.63
N THR A 63 -19.83 -0.44 -5.02
CA THR A 63 -20.48 -0.18 -3.72
C THR A 63 -21.83 0.50 -3.98
N SER A 64 -22.86 -0.34 -3.97
CA SER A 64 -24.30 -0.07 -3.90
C SER A 64 -24.74 1.38 -3.62
N SER A 65 -25.00 2.13 -4.68
CA SER A 65 -26.11 3.08 -4.74
C SER A 65 -27.39 2.32 -5.13
N SER A 66 -28.00 1.66 -4.14
CA SER A 66 -29.34 1.09 -4.29
C SER A 66 -30.18 1.41 -3.06
N SER A 67 -30.58 2.68 -2.93
CA SER A 67 -31.90 3.02 -2.42
C SER A 67 -32.92 2.67 -3.50
N GLY A 68 -33.41 1.43 -3.48
CA GLY A 68 -34.35 0.94 -4.50
C GLY A 68 -34.94 -0.40 -4.11
N SER A 69 -36.12 -0.35 -3.49
CA SER A 69 -37.16 -1.38 -3.43
C SER A 69 -36.71 -2.84 -3.51
N LEU A 70 -36.79 -3.54 -2.37
CA LEU A 70 -36.96 -4.99 -2.33
C LEU A 70 -38.19 -5.38 -3.16
N GLN A 71 -37.98 -5.98 -4.33
CA GLN A 71 -38.95 -6.89 -4.94
C GLN A 71 -38.42 -8.31 -4.77
N SER A 72 -39.14 -9.04 -3.91
CA SER A 72 -39.07 -10.46 -3.65
C SER A 72 -39.28 -11.27 -4.92
N ALA A 73 -38.35 -12.16 -5.23
CA ALA A 73 -38.63 -13.34 -6.04
C ALA A 73 -38.93 -14.51 -5.09
N GLU A 74 -40.11 -15.08 -5.29
CA GLU A 74 -40.76 -16.14 -4.51
C GLU A 74 -39.90 -17.41 -4.38
N TYR A 75 -39.93 -17.99 -3.18
CA TYR A 75 -39.76 -19.42 -2.96
C TYR A 75 -40.96 -19.88 -2.12
N ASP A 76 -41.73 -20.83 -2.66
CA ASP A 76 -43.10 -21.10 -2.24
C ASP A 76 -43.20 -22.19 -1.18
N SER A 77 -44.10 -21.93 -0.22
CA SER A 77 -44.85 -22.84 0.67
C SER A 77 -44.12 -23.74 1.69
N VAL A 78 -44.46 -23.58 2.98
CA VAL A 78 -45.29 -24.51 3.78
C VAL A 78 -45.51 -23.95 5.22
N VAL A 79 -46.76 -23.56 5.49
CA VAL A 79 -47.58 -23.75 6.73
C VAL A 79 -47.41 -22.82 7.97
N THR A 80 -48.42 -21.94 8.12
CA THR A 80 -49.21 -21.47 9.33
C THR A 80 -48.49 -20.85 10.53
N SER A 81 -49.01 -19.88 11.30
CA SER A 81 -50.11 -18.89 11.25
C SER A 81 -49.89 -17.95 12.47
N ASP A 82 -50.56 -16.80 12.46
CA ASP A 82 -50.90 -15.94 13.61
C ASP A 82 -49.97 -14.77 14.01
N ALA A 83 -50.42 -13.57 13.57
CA ALA A 83 -50.72 -12.34 14.31
C ALA A 83 -49.69 -11.78 15.33
N ILE A 84 -49.36 -10.48 15.38
CA ILE A 84 -50.21 -9.31 15.69
C ILE A 84 -49.45 -8.00 15.35
N MET A 85 -50.23 -6.97 15.04
CA MET A 85 -49.89 -5.56 14.73
C MET A 85 -49.12 -4.78 15.82
N SER A 86 -48.34 -3.77 15.43
CA SER A 86 -48.72 -2.33 15.50
C SER A 86 -47.55 -1.32 15.74
N HIS A 87 -47.70 -0.17 15.07
CA HIS A 87 -47.16 1.20 15.32
C HIS A 87 -45.64 1.45 15.20
N SER A 88 -45.16 2.22 14.21
CA SER A 88 -45.30 3.68 13.97
C SER A 88 -44.64 4.53 15.07
N GLN A 89 -43.48 5.12 14.77
CA GLN A 89 -43.34 6.57 14.62
C GLN A 89 -41.93 6.97 14.17
N ASN A 90 -41.92 8.03 13.35
CA ASN A 90 -40.82 8.73 12.73
C ASN A 90 -40.17 9.65 13.77
N ASP A 91 -38.85 9.84 13.72
CA ASP A 91 -38.26 11.16 13.93
C ASP A 91 -36.83 11.23 13.39
N GLY A 92 -36.57 12.27 12.59
CA GLY A 92 -35.29 12.52 11.96
C GLY A 92 -34.33 13.27 12.87
N THR A 93 -33.07 12.84 12.89
CA THR A 93 -31.94 13.64 13.36
C THR A 93 -30.66 13.28 12.61
N ASN A 94 -30.06 14.31 12.00
CA ASN A 94 -28.62 14.56 11.79
C ASN A 94 -27.64 13.37 11.98
N ILE A 95 -27.05 12.91 10.87
CA ILE A 95 -25.98 11.90 10.88
C ILE A 95 -24.62 12.61 10.87
N HIS A 96 -24.20 13.09 12.04
CA HIS A 96 -22.79 13.38 12.34
C HIS A 96 -22.52 12.97 13.77
N SER A 97 -22.21 11.68 13.96
CA SER A 97 -21.55 11.20 15.18
C SER A 97 -20.95 9.82 14.93
N ALA A 98 -19.65 9.72 15.19
CA ALA A 98 -18.94 8.51 15.63
C ALA A 98 -19.30 7.19 14.92
N ILE A 99 -18.43 6.75 14.02
CA ILE A 99 -18.33 5.32 13.69
C ILE A 99 -17.87 4.61 14.97
N THR A 100 -18.83 4.12 15.75
CA THR A 100 -18.58 3.40 16.99
C THR A 100 -17.90 2.06 16.70
N GLU A 101 -16.87 1.73 17.49
CA GLU A 101 -16.01 0.54 17.41
C GLU A 101 -16.74 -0.81 17.22
N THR A 102 -18.02 -0.88 17.55
CA THR A 102 -18.87 -2.08 17.53
C THR A 102 -19.33 -2.53 16.14
N GLU A 103 -19.37 -1.67 15.11
CA GLU A 103 -19.78 -2.10 13.76
C GLU A 103 -18.63 -2.73 12.97
N ILE A 104 -17.38 -2.36 13.28
CA ILE A 104 -16.17 -2.92 12.66
C ILE A 104 -15.94 -4.37 13.13
N GLU A 105 -16.28 -4.70 14.38
CA GLU A 105 -16.12 -6.05 14.93
C GLU A 105 -17.00 -7.11 14.25
N LYS A 106 -18.18 -6.74 13.74
CA LYS A 106 -19.09 -7.69 13.09
C LYS A 106 -18.70 -8.06 11.67
N HIS A 107 -17.94 -7.22 10.96
CA HIS A 107 -17.54 -7.48 9.57
C HIS A 107 -16.13 -8.08 9.42
N ILE A 108 -15.27 -7.97 10.44
CA ILE A 108 -13.87 -8.42 10.34
C ILE A 108 -13.65 -9.86 10.84
N CYS A 109 -14.55 -10.41 11.68
CA CYS A 109 -14.24 -11.63 12.44
C CYS A 109 -15.00 -12.92 12.07
N HIS A 110 -15.73 -13.02 10.96
CA HIS A 110 -16.51 -14.24 10.62
C HIS A 110 -16.30 -14.79 9.20
N ASN A 111 -15.07 -14.73 8.69
CA ASN A 111 -14.71 -15.46 7.46
C ASN A 111 -13.43 -16.30 7.64
N ASP A 112 -13.39 -17.09 8.71
CA ASP A 112 -12.48 -18.24 8.78
C ASP A 112 -13.06 -19.36 7.92
N MET A 113 -12.59 -19.45 6.68
CA MET A 113 -12.78 -20.62 5.83
C MET A 113 -11.58 -21.55 6.01
N PRO A 114 -11.75 -22.78 6.54
CA PRO A 114 -10.66 -23.73 6.62
C PRO A 114 -10.22 -24.13 5.20
N LEU A 115 -8.90 -24.28 5.02
CA LEU A 115 -8.19 -24.61 3.76
C LEU A 115 -8.63 -25.94 3.08
N HIS A 116 -9.67 -26.62 3.57
CA HIS A 116 -10.15 -27.91 3.08
C HIS A 116 -11.49 -27.89 2.31
N SER A 117 -12.12 -26.72 2.06
CA SER A 117 -13.43 -26.67 1.35
C SER A 117 -13.38 -26.09 -0.08
N LEU A 118 -12.32 -26.36 -0.83
CA LEU A 118 -12.21 -26.05 -2.27
C LEU A 118 -13.01 -27.04 -3.15
N ASN A 119 -14.32 -27.20 -2.90
CA ASN A 119 -15.17 -28.10 -3.70
C ASN A 119 -16.28 -27.39 -4.50
N SER A 120 -16.18 -26.07 -4.71
CA SER A 120 -17.05 -25.36 -5.66
C SER A 120 -16.24 -24.83 -6.84
N PRO A 121 -16.34 -25.43 -8.04
CA PRO A 121 -15.67 -24.93 -9.23
C PRO A 121 -16.01 -23.45 -9.49
N LEU A 122 -17.26 -23.05 -9.32
CA LEU A 122 -17.73 -21.73 -9.75
C LEU A 122 -17.12 -20.54 -8.98
N LYS A 123 -16.82 -20.68 -7.68
CA LYS A 123 -16.20 -19.60 -6.88
C LYS A 123 -14.69 -19.46 -7.12
N THR A 124 -14.00 -20.57 -7.42
CA THR A 124 -12.58 -20.60 -7.79
C THR A 124 -12.35 -19.96 -9.17
N TRP A 125 -13.36 -20.02 -10.05
CA TRP A 125 -13.31 -19.44 -11.39
C TRP A 125 -13.38 -17.90 -11.38
N HIS A 126 -14.08 -17.25 -10.45
CA HIS A 126 -14.21 -15.78 -10.44
C HIS A 126 -12.91 -15.04 -10.07
N VAL A 127 -12.13 -15.54 -9.11
CA VAL A 127 -10.84 -14.90 -8.75
C VAL A 127 -9.76 -15.18 -9.77
N SER A 128 -9.81 -16.39 -10.35
CA SER A 128 -9.00 -16.74 -11.50
C SER A 128 -9.26 -15.78 -12.67
N ARG A 129 -10.49 -15.25 -12.82
CA ARG A 129 -10.89 -14.35 -13.91
C ARG A 129 -10.30 -12.95 -13.81
N LEU A 130 -10.02 -12.43 -12.61
CA LEU A 130 -9.41 -11.10 -12.42
C LEU A 130 -7.95 -11.05 -12.90
N PHE A 131 -7.23 -12.18 -12.91
CA PHE A 131 -5.82 -12.21 -13.32
C PHE A 131 -5.50 -13.20 -14.46
N ARG A 132 -6.47 -14.01 -14.94
CA ARG A 132 -6.40 -14.79 -16.20
C ARG A 132 -6.82 -13.97 -17.43
N ARG A 133 -7.19 -12.69 -17.29
CA ARG A 133 -7.37 -11.78 -18.45
C ARG A 133 -6.10 -11.00 -18.74
N LYS A 134 -5.07 -11.71 -19.19
CA LYS A 134 -3.88 -11.12 -19.82
C LYS A 134 -3.67 -11.75 -21.20
N ARG A 135 -4.70 -11.65 -22.05
CA ARG A 135 -4.53 -11.56 -23.53
C ARG A 135 -5.79 -11.17 -24.31
N ASP A 136 -7.02 -11.46 -23.87
CA ASP A 136 -8.22 -11.27 -24.73
C ASP A 136 -9.32 -10.32 -24.19
N SER A 137 -8.95 -9.29 -23.44
CA SER A 137 -9.55 -7.95 -23.61
C SER A 137 -8.60 -6.91 -23.03
N ALA A 138 -8.12 -6.02 -23.88
CA ALA A 138 -7.11 -5.03 -23.55
C ALA A 138 -7.71 -3.85 -22.77
N GLU A 139 -8.03 -4.04 -21.49
CA GLU A 139 -8.01 -2.88 -20.59
C GLU A 139 -6.54 -2.57 -20.30
N SER A 140 -6.05 -1.43 -20.79
CA SER A 140 -4.67 -1.01 -20.53
C SER A 140 -4.50 -0.71 -19.03
N LEU A 141 -3.27 -0.87 -18.50
CA LEU A 141 -2.95 -0.46 -17.12
C LEU A 141 -3.34 1.01 -16.87
N GLU A 142 -3.27 1.84 -17.90
CA GLU A 142 -3.71 3.23 -17.87
C GLU A 142 -5.23 3.37 -17.65
N SER A 143 -6.05 2.60 -18.38
CA SER A 143 -7.51 2.59 -18.19
C SER A 143 -7.87 2.12 -16.78
N LEU A 144 -7.24 1.04 -16.31
CA LEU A 144 -7.47 0.51 -14.98
C LEU A 144 -7.02 1.50 -13.89
N HIS A 145 -5.87 2.16 -14.07
CA HIS A 145 -5.40 3.21 -13.18
C HIS A 145 -6.40 4.38 -13.12
N LYS A 146 -6.86 4.89 -14.28
CA LYS A 146 -7.87 5.96 -14.33
C LYS A 146 -9.15 5.57 -13.61
N LYS A 147 -9.63 4.35 -13.82
CA LYS A 147 -10.78 3.80 -13.09
C LYS A 147 -10.53 3.76 -11.58
N ASN A 148 -9.37 3.28 -11.16
CA ASN A 148 -9.02 3.12 -9.76
C ASN A 148 -8.80 4.47 -9.06
N MET A 149 -8.39 5.51 -9.78
CA MET A 149 -8.37 6.89 -9.29
C MET A 149 -9.77 7.41 -8.98
N LEU A 150 -10.77 7.07 -9.81
CA LEU A 150 -12.18 7.41 -9.51
C LEU A 150 -12.66 6.67 -8.26
N ILE A 151 -12.38 5.37 -8.15
CA ILE A 151 -12.72 4.58 -6.95
C ILE A 151 -12.04 5.16 -5.70
N MET A 152 -10.77 5.55 -5.81
CA MET A 152 -10.05 6.20 -4.71
C MET A 152 -10.75 7.48 -4.28
N LYS A 153 -11.19 8.32 -5.24
CA LYS A 153 -11.94 9.54 -4.95
C LYS A 153 -13.25 9.24 -4.24
N ASP A 154 -14.01 8.25 -4.70
CA ASP A 154 -15.31 7.90 -4.14
C ASP A 154 -15.18 7.33 -2.72
N VAL A 155 -14.15 6.53 -2.46
CA VAL A 155 -13.95 5.84 -1.18
C VAL A 155 -13.24 6.70 -0.14
N LEU A 156 -12.24 7.49 -0.57
CA LEU A 156 -11.37 8.26 0.33
C LEU A 156 -11.67 9.76 0.32
N GLY A 157 -12.43 10.24 -0.66
CA GLY A 157 -12.72 11.67 -0.85
C GLY A 157 -11.61 12.46 -1.54
N PHE A 158 -10.51 11.82 -1.97
CA PHE A 158 -9.39 12.49 -2.61
C PHE A 158 -8.63 11.61 -3.62
N THR A 159 -7.81 12.25 -4.44
CA THR A 159 -6.86 11.59 -5.35
C THR A 159 -5.46 12.17 -5.23
N VAL A 160 -4.45 11.33 -5.43
CA VAL A 160 -3.04 11.72 -5.45
C VAL A 160 -2.37 11.21 -6.71
N GLU A 161 -1.53 12.04 -7.33
CA GLU A 161 -0.79 11.67 -8.55
C GLU A 161 0.65 12.16 -8.50
N ARG A 162 1.50 11.47 -9.26
CA ARG A 162 2.86 11.93 -9.55
C ARG A 162 2.80 13.10 -10.52
N ARG A 163 3.33 14.26 -10.12
CA ARG A 163 3.37 15.49 -10.95
C ARG A 163 4.70 16.22 -10.74
N PRO A 164 5.09 17.18 -11.61
CA PRO A 164 6.27 18.01 -11.37
C PRO A 164 6.19 18.67 -9.99
N SER A 165 7.28 18.59 -9.22
CA SER A 165 7.34 19.15 -7.87
C SER A 165 7.31 20.68 -7.91
N ARG A 166 6.74 21.29 -6.86
CA ARG A 166 6.80 22.74 -6.62
C ARG A 166 8.16 23.20 -6.13
N ILE A 167 9.01 22.27 -5.67
CA ILE A 167 10.38 22.54 -5.26
C ILE A 167 11.24 22.61 -6.52
N THR A 168 11.90 23.75 -6.74
CA THR A 168 12.84 23.94 -7.85
C THR A 168 13.95 22.88 -7.81
N GLY A 169 14.07 22.08 -8.87
CA GLY A 169 15.03 20.98 -8.94
C GLY A 169 14.62 19.71 -8.19
N GLY A 170 13.42 19.66 -7.58
CA GLY A 170 12.87 18.50 -6.87
C GLY A 170 12.35 17.38 -7.79
N GLY A 171 12.42 17.56 -9.11
CA GLY A 171 11.93 16.57 -10.07
C GLY A 171 10.41 16.40 -9.99
N ASN A 172 9.95 15.18 -9.72
CA ASN A 172 8.53 14.87 -9.53
C ASN A 172 8.22 14.76 -8.04
N GLY A 173 7.03 15.20 -7.66
CA GLY A 173 6.42 15.04 -6.34
C GLY A 173 5.11 14.27 -6.42
N VAL A 174 4.44 14.15 -5.27
CA VAL A 174 3.06 13.64 -5.18
C VAL A 174 2.14 14.81 -4.85
N ILE A 175 1.14 15.05 -5.68
CA ILE A 175 0.22 16.18 -5.54
C ILE A 175 -1.19 15.66 -5.33
N VAL A 176 -1.96 16.31 -4.46
CA VAL A 176 -3.40 16.08 -4.32
C VAL A 176 -4.09 16.65 -5.55
N THR A 177 -4.72 15.81 -6.36
CA THR A 177 -5.28 16.23 -7.65
C THR A 177 -6.78 16.41 -7.64
N SER A 178 -7.45 15.91 -6.61
CA SER A 178 -8.85 16.20 -6.34
C SER A 178 -9.16 15.96 -4.86
N GLY A 179 -10.07 16.76 -4.31
CA GLY A 179 -10.57 16.57 -2.95
C GLY A 179 -9.63 17.09 -1.85
N VAL A 180 -9.80 16.58 -0.64
CA VAL A 180 -9.02 16.96 0.54
C VAL A 180 -8.60 15.70 1.28
N ILE A 181 -7.33 15.64 1.69
CA ILE A 181 -6.83 14.60 2.60
C ILE A 181 -7.00 15.15 4.02
N PRO A 182 -7.91 14.61 4.85
CA PRO A 182 -8.05 15.05 6.24
C PRO A 182 -6.79 14.72 7.05
N GLU A 183 -6.54 15.44 8.14
CA GLU A 183 -5.52 15.06 9.13
C GLU A 183 -5.70 13.60 9.62
N GLY A 184 -4.60 12.89 9.88
CA GLY A 184 -4.65 11.51 10.38
C GLY A 184 -5.14 10.50 9.35
N THR A 185 -4.91 10.75 8.07
CA THR A 185 -5.34 9.90 6.95
C THR A 185 -4.14 9.36 6.18
N VAL A 186 -4.21 8.11 5.73
CA VAL A 186 -3.18 7.52 4.87
C VAL A 186 -3.24 8.15 3.48
N ALA A 187 -2.27 9.01 3.18
CA ALA A 187 -2.16 9.77 1.95
C ALA A 187 -1.45 9.00 0.82
N ALA A 188 -0.51 8.12 1.17
CA ALA A 188 0.23 7.29 0.21
C ALA A 188 0.86 6.06 0.91
N MET A 189 1.30 5.09 0.11
CA MET A 189 2.10 3.95 0.52
C MET A 189 3.47 4.03 -0.15
N TYR A 190 4.53 3.73 0.60
CA TYR A 190 5.88 3.59 0.07
C TYR A 190 6.06 2.18 -0.51
N PRO A 191 6.06 2.03 -1.84
CA PRO A 191 6.23 0.72 -2.45
C PRO A 191 7.68 0.27 -2.33
N GLY A 192 7.92 -1.03 -2.44
CA GLY A 192 9.29 -1.51 -2.61
C GLY A 192 9.56 -2.91 -2.11
N LEU A 193 10.75 -3.40 -2.48
CA LEU A 193 11.27 -4.69 -2.07
C LEU A 193 11.82 -4.59 -0.65
N VAL A 194 11.39 -5.47 0.23
CA VAL A 194 11.75 -5.48 1.65
C VAL A 194 12.96 -6.38 1.84
N TYR A 195 14.02 -5.82 2.42
CA TYR A 195 15.23 -6.53 2.80
C TYR A 195 15.34 -6.57 4.32
N ASN A 196 15.52 -7.76 4.87
CA ASN A 196 15.89 -7.93 6.28
C ASN A 196 17.28 -7.33 6.55
N SER A 197 17.60 -7.05 7.81
CA SER A 197 18.88 -6.44 8.22
C SER A 197 20.12 -7.23 7.77
N TRP A 198 19.97 -8.53 7.53
CA TRP A 198 21.05 -9.44 7.12
C TRP A 198 21.10 -9.69 5.61
N GLU A 199 20.11 -9.22 4.86
CA GLU A 199 19.99 -9.51 3.43
C GLU A 199 20.80 -8.53 2.57
N PRO A 200 21.32 -9.00 1.42
CA PRO A 200 22.19 -8.19 0.57
C PRO A 200 21.41 -7.16 -0.25
N ILE A 201 21.48 -5.88 0.14
CA ILE A 201 20.96 -4.73 -0.62
C ILE A 201 22.03 -4.04 -1.50
N LEU A 202 23.26 -4.53 -1.43
CA LEU A 202 24.44 -3.75 -1.78
C LEU A 202 24.45 -3.20 -3.21
N LEU A 203 24.18 -4.03 -4.22
CA LEU A 203 24.17 -3.59 -5.62
C LEU A 203 22.97 -2.72 -5.96
N GLN A 204 21.83 -2.99 -5.34
CA GLN A 204 20.55 -2.28 -5.50
C GLN A 204 20.59 -0.90 -4.85
N SER A 205 21.41 -0.72 -3.81
CA SER A 205 21.59 0.55 -3.11
C SER A 205 22.47 1.56 -3.85
N ILE A 206 23.29 1.13 -4.81
CA ILE A 206 24.23 2.01 -5.51
C ILE A 206 23.45 3.03 -6.33
N ASN A 207 23.63 4.31 -6.00
CA ASN A 207 22.95 5.44 -6.65
C ASN A 207 21.42 5.33 -6.59
N ASN A 208 20.89 4.76 -5.50
CA ASN A 208 19.46 4.59 -5.29
C ASN A 208 18.98 5.49 -4.14
N GLN A 209 18.25 6.54 -4.50
CA GLN A 209 17.65 7.48 -3.55
C GLN A 209 16.35 6.96 -2.91
N PHE A 210 15.79 5.87 -3.44
CA PHE A 210 14.52 5.28 -3.00
C PHE A 210 14.72 4.12 -2.01
N VAL A 211 15.86 4.07 -1.32
CA VAL A 211 16.09 3.12 -0.23
C VAL A 211 15.65 3.76 1.08
N PHE A 212 14.49 3.34 1.57
CA PHE A 212 13.98 3.69 2.89
C PHE A 212 14.56 2.73 3.94
N ARG A 213 15.01 3.25 5.09
CA ARG A 213 15.50 2.44 6.22
C ARG A 213 14.53 2.59 7.38
N CYS A 214 13.94 1.48 7.77
CA CYS A 214 13.07 1.35 8.92
C CYS A 214 13.88 1.37 10.24
N ILE A 215 13.20 1.64 11.35
CA ILE A 215 13.82 1.76 12.68
C ILE A 215 14.55 0.49 13.16
N ASP A 216 14.11 -0.67 12.70
CA ASP A 216 14.67 -1.99 13.00
C ASP A 216 15.73 -2.45 11.99
N ASN A 217 16.21 -1.55 11.13
CA ASN A 217 17.18 -1.81 10.06
C ASN A 217 16.66 -2.67 8.90
N ILE A 218 15.34 -2.87 8.81
CA ILE A 218 14.72 -3.32 7.57
C ILE A 218 14.87 -2.22 6.51
N HIS A 219 15.16 -2.61 5.28
CA HIS A 219 15.27 -1.68 4.15
C HIS A 219 14.15 -1.93 3.14
N VAL A 220 13.54 -0.85 2.64
CA VAL A 220 12.55 -0.91 1.57
C VAL A 220 13.12 -0.22 0.34
N ASP A 221 13.34 -0.98 -0.74
CA ASP A 221 13.84 -0.48 -2.03
C ASP A 221 12.65 -0.14 -2.94
N GLY A 222 12.31 1.15 -2.99
CA GLY A 222 11.23 1.70 -3.80
C GLY A 222 11.64 2.10 -5.22
N ASN A 223 12.81 1.69 -5.71
CA ASN A 223 13.27 2.06 -7.04
C ASN A 223 12.52 1.26 -8.13
N ASP A 224 11.71 1.97 -8.90
CA ASP A 224 10.89 1.42 -9.99
C ASP A 224 11.67 1.16 -11.29
N ARG A 225 12.99 1.41 -11.31
CA ARG A 225 13.85 1.30 -12.50
C ARG A 225 14.98 0.30 -12.31
N GLY A 226 15.62 -0.04 -13.43
CA GLY A 226 16.87 -0.80 -13.45
C GLY A 226 16.79 -2.14 -12.74
N VAL A 227 17.86 -2.47 -12.00
CA VAL A 227 18.02 -3.76 -11.31
C VAL A 227 16.95 -3.97 -10.24
N SER A 228 16.63 -2.95 -9.44
CA SER A 228 15.59 -3.02 -8.39
C SER A 228 14.24 -3.46 -8.95
N ARG A 229 13.82 -2.88 -10.08
CA ARG A 229 12.60 -3.29 -10.81
C ARG A 229 12.60 -4.78 -11.18
N TYR A 230 13.72 -5.28 -11.71
CA TYR A 230 13.83 -6.68 -12.11
C TYR A 230 13.77 -7.62 -10.92
N ILE A 231 14.47 -7.29 -9.83
CA ILE A 231 14.48 -8.11 -8.62
C ILE A 231 13.08 -8.13 -7.99
N TYR A 232 12.40 -6.99 -7.87
CA TYR A 232 11.03 -6.96 -7.34
C TYR A 232 10.09 -7.88 -8.13
N ARG A 233 10.13 -7.80 -9.47
CA ARG A 233 9.32 -8.68 -10.34
C ARG A 233 9.68 -10.15 -10.16
N SER A 234 10.95 -10.46 -10.00
CA SER A 234 11.44 -11.82 -9.76
C SER A 234 10.88 -12.37 -8.44
N CYS A 235 10.99 -11.62 -7.34
CA CYS A 235 10.45 -12.01 -6.04
C CYS A 235 8.92 -12.14 -6.07
N ALA A 236 8.21 -11.19 -6.68
CA ALA A 236 6.75 -11.25 -6.85
C ALA A 236 6.29 -12.49 -7.64
N GLN A 237 7.08 -12.92 -8.64
CA GLN A 237 6.77 -14.11 -9.43
C GLN A 237 7.16 -15.40 -8.70
N ARG A 238 8.24 -15.40 -7.92
CA ARG A 238 8.66 -16.53 -7.07
C ARG A 238 7.57 -16.87 -6.05
N ASP A 239 7.00 -15.86 -5.41
CA ASP A 239 6.05 -16.03 -4.30
C ASP A 239 4.59 -16.17 -4.80
N ARG A 240 4.40 -16.32 -6.11
CA ARG A 240 3.07 -16.43 -6.72
C ARG A 240 2.44 -17.79 -6.45
N VAL A 241 1.25 -17.78 -5.87
CA VAL A 241 0.46 -19.00 -5.60
C VAL A 241 -0.63 -19.15 -6.66
N GLY A 242 -0.37 -19.98 -7.67
CA GLY A 242 -1.34 -20.24 -8.75
C GLY A 242 -1.81 -18.95 -9.46
N PRO A 243 -3.12 -18.68 -9.57
CA PRO A 243 -3.60 -17.45 -10.20
C PRO A 243 -3.47 -16.19 -9.33
N TYR A 244 -3.14 -16.33 -8.05
CA TYR A 244 -3.15 -15.25 -7.07
C TYR A 244 -1.80 -14.52 -7.03
N TRP A 245 -1.83 -13.19 -7.12
CA TRP A 245 -0.65 -12.35 -6.96
C TRP A 245 -0.39 -12.03 -5.49
N PRO A 246 0.85 -12.18 -5.00
CA PRO A 246 1.18 -11.94 -3.60
C PRO A 246 1.37 -10.46 -3.28
N CYS A 247 1.60 -9.62 -4.29
CA CYS A 247 1.84 -8.18 -4.17
C CYS A 247 1.43 -7.44 -5.46
N ASP A 248 1.33 -6.11 -5.37
CA ASP A 248 1.13 -5.22 -6.52
C ASP A 248 2.46 -4.99 -7.26
N THR A 249 2.50 -5.29 -8.56
CA THR A 249 3.68 -5.04 -9.42
C THR A 249 3.50 -3.82 -10.32
N SER A 250 2.32 -3.21 -10.33
CA SER A 250 1.95 -2.11 -11.22
C SER A 250 2.61 -0.78 -10.83
N TRP A 251 2.99 -0.60 -9.55
CA TRP A 251 3.75 0.57 -9.07
C TRP A 251 5.11 0.74 -9.74
N LEU A 252 5.64 -0.31 -10.36
CA LEU A 252 6.83 -0.24 -11.21
C LEU A 252 6.57 0.59 -12.48
N THR A 253 5.34 0.99 -12.75
CA THR A 253 4.93 1.80 -13.90
C THR A 253 4.45 3.19 -13.45
N GLU A 254 4.19 4.07 -14.40
CA GLU A 254 3.62 5.40 -14.11
C GLU A 254 2.14 5.33 -13.71
N CYS A 255 1.46 4.20 -13.94
CA CYS A 255 0.03 4.01 -13.73
C CYS A 255 -0.22 2.84 -12.75
N PRO A 256 0.03 3.03 -11.44
CA PRO A 256 -0.20 1.99 -10.45
C PRO A 256 -1.70 1.66 -10.30
N VAL A 257 -2.02 0.38 -10.24
CA VAL A 257 -3.36 -0.14 -9.99
C VAL A 257 -3.80 0.18 -8.57
N ASN A 258 -2.91 0.11 -7.56
CA ASN A 258 -3.14 0.76 -6.27
C ASN A 258 -2.70 2.23 -6.35
N PRO A 259 -3.60 3.22 -6.41
CA PRO A 259 -3.23 4.63 -6.56
C PRO A 259 -2.33 5.18 -5.44
N LEU A 260 -2.40 4.59 -4.24
CA LEU A 260 -1.57 5.01 -3.11
C LEU A 260 -0.10 4.61 -3.28
N ALA A 261 0.25 3.69 -4.19
CA ALA A 261 1.60 3.13 -4.33
C ALA A 261 2.60 4.05 -5.06
N ILE A 262 2.66 5.32 -4.64
CA ILE A 262 3.50 6.38 -5.19
C ILE A 262 4.34 7.12 -4.13
N GLY A 263 4.35 6.63 -2.89
CA GLY A 263 4.97 7.29 -1.74
C GLY A 263 6.49 7.48 -1.84
N GLN A 264 7.18 6.74 -2.71
CA GLN A 264 8.61 6.92 -2.97
C GLN A 264 8.93 8.25 -3.68
N TYR A 265 7.93 8.90 -4.28
CA TYR A 265 8.06 10.20 -4.93
C TYR A 265 7.66 11.38 -4.04
N VAL A 266 7.33 11.14 -2.76
CA VAL A 266 7.10 12.21 -1.80
C VAL A 266 8.42 12.87 -1.45
N ASN A 267 8.53 14.15 -1.77
CA ASN A 267 9.74 14.93 -1.56
C ASN A 267 9.92 15.30 -0.08
N ASN A 268 11.14 15.76 0.23
CA ASN A 268 11.43 16.38 1.51
C ASN A 268 10.90 17.81 1.56
N HIS A 269 10.41 18.18 2.74
CA HIS A 269 10.03 19.56 3.02
C HIS A 269 11.24 20.51 2.94
N THR A 270 10.94 21.78 2.77
CA THR A 270 11.91 22.87 2.83
C THR A 270 11.45 23.89 3.88
N LYS A 271 12.23 24.97 4.08
CA LYS A 271 11.77 26.10 4.92
C LYS A 271 10.55 26.79 4.34
N GLN A 272 10.45 26.85 3.01
CA GLN A 272 9.33 27.49 2.29
C GLN A 272 8.11 26.59 2.25
N TYR A 273 8.32 25.29 2.08
CA TYR A 273 7.26 24.30 1.95
C TYR A 273 7.37 23.28 3.10
N PRO A 274 6.65 23.47 4.23
CA PRO A 274 6.76 22.62 5.40
C PRO A 274 6.16 21.23 5.17
N ALA A 275 6.59 20.26 5.99
CA ALA A 275 6.07 18.90 5.91
C ALA A 275 4.58 18.88 6.28
N ASN A 276 3.82 18.06 5.57
CA ASN A 276 2.39 17.82 5.79
C ASN A 276 2.05 16.33 5.86
N VAL A 277 3.02 15.44 5.65
CA VAL A 277 2.89 13.99 5.86
C VAL A 277 4.08 13.45 6.66
N ALA A 278 3.88 12.35 7.37
CA ALA A 278 4.94 11.62 8.06
C ALA A 278 4.90 10.13 7.70
N TYR A 279 6.07 9.50 7.70
CA TYR A 279 6.21 8.07 7.50
C TYR A 279 5.76 7.31 8.74
N GLN A 280 5.00 6.25 8.54
CA GLN A 280 4.63 5.31 9.60
C GLN A 280 4.86 3.88 9.12
N GLU A 281 5.58 3.10 9.93
CA GLU A 281 5.88 1.70 9.68
C GLU A 281 4.74 0.79 10.17
N ILE A 282 4.34 -0.16 9.34
CA ILE A 282 3.33 -1.18 9.67
C ILE A 282 3.79 -2.56 9.21
N ASP A 283 3.34 -3.61 9.89
CA ASP A 283 3.54 -4.99 9.46
C ASP A 283 2.23 -5.58 8.93
N ILE A 284 2.24 -6.02 7.66
CA ILE A 284 1.14 -6.73 7.02
C ILE A 284 1.29 -8.22 7.34
N THR A 285 0.52 -8.69 8.30
CA THR A 285 0.59 -10.04 8.90
C THR A 285 -0.39 -11.01 8.23
N GLU A 286 -0.48 -12.25 8.71
CA GLU A 286 -1.32 -13.32 8.13
C GLU A 286 -2.80 -12.97 8.13
N GLU A 287 -3.26 -12.22 9.12
CA GLU A 287 -4.64 -11.78 9.28
C GLU A 287 -5.08 -10.80 8.17
N PHE A 288 -4.13 -10.21 7.42
CA PHE A 288 -4.48 -9.36 6.29
C PHE A 288 -5.10 -10.19 5.14
N PRO A 289 -6.29 -9.83 4.63
CA PRO A 289 -7.02 -10.64 3.67
C PRO A 289 -6.19 -11.04 2.45
N PHE A 290 -6.01 -12.35 2.25
CA PHE A 290 -5.14 -12.90 1.20
C PHE A 290 -5.43 -12.32 -0.19
N ARG A 291 -6.71 -12.16 -0.56
CA ARG A 291 -7.10 -11.63 -1.88
C ARG A 291 -6.76 -10.16 -2.09
N LEU A 292 -6.60 -9.38 -1.03
CA LEU A 292 -6.28 -7.96 -1.11
C LEU A 292 -4.77 -7.71 -1.20
N ARG A 293 -3.95 -8.74 -0.97
CA ARG A 293 -2.49 -8.64 -1.07
C ARG A 293 -2.02 -8.26 -2.47
N CYS A 294 -2.80 -8.50 -3.52
CA CYS A 294 -2.49 -8.04 -4.87
C CYS A 294 -2.45 -6.50 -5.04
N PHE A 295 -2.88 -5.73 -4.03
CA PHE A 295 -2.74 -4.27 -3.97
C PHE A 295 -1.67 -3.80 -2.98
N VAL A 296 -1.05 -4.70 -2.23
CA VAL A 296 0.06 -4.39 -1.31
C VAL A 296 1.34 -4.22 -2.14
N PRO A 297 1.99 -3.05 -2.14
CA PRO A 297 3.11 -2.78 -3.01
C PRO A 297 4.46 -3.21 -2.41
N ASN A 298 4.45 -4.10 -1.41
CA ASN A 298 5.64 -4.59 -0.73
C ASN A 298 5.72 -6.12 -0.80
N THR A 299 6.93 -6.64 -0.96
CA THR A 299 7.22 -8.09 -0.92
C THR A 299 8.64 -8.30 -0.39
N HIS A 300 8.95 -9.49 0.09
CA HIS A 300 10.29 -9.82 0.60
C HIS A 300 11.31 -10.10 -0.50
N TYR A 301 12.56 -9.73 -0.24
CA TYR A 301 13.70 -10.19 -1.03
C TYR A 301 13.95 -11.68 -0.79
N GLY A 302 14.10 -12.10 0.48
CA GLY A 302 14.20 -13.50 0.89
C GLY A 302 12.93 -14.30 0.61
N SER A 303 13.03 -15.63 0.63
CA SER A 303 11.88 -16.53 0.49
C SER A 303 11.09 -16.57 1.81
N SER A 304 9.77 -16.57 1.74
CA SER A 304 8.89 -16.77 2.92
C SER A 304 9.02 -18.17 3.55
N LEU A 305 9.80 -19.07 2.96
CA LEU A 305 10.05 -20.44 3.44
C LEU A 305 11.19 -20.54 4.46
N ASP A 306 12.00 -19.49 4.62
CA ASP A 306 13.02 -19.43 5.66
C ASP A 306 12.29 -19.16 6.98
N GLY A 307 11.90 -20.23 7.69
CA GLY A 307 11.00 -20.28 8.86
C GLY A 307 11.34 -19.43 10.11
N SER A 308 12.12 -18.36 9.95
CA SER A 308 12.50 -17.34 10.92
C SER A 308 11.70 -16.04 10.76
N ALA A 309 11.16 -15.75 9.57
CA ALA A 309 10.27 -14.60 9.35
C ALA A 309 8.82 -15.11 9.33
N SER A 310 8.01 -14.71 10.32
CA SER A 310 6.55 -14.86 10.18
C SER A 310 6.11 -14.24 8.84
N ASN A 311 4.97 -14.65 8.26
CA ASN A 311 4.42 -14.11 7.01
C ASN A 311 4.03 -12.60 7.08
N ARG A 312 4.69 -11.82 7.94
CA ARG A 312 4.66 -10.38 8.04
C ARG A 312 5.46 -9.78 6.88
N VAL A 313 4.90 -8.79 6.20
CA VAL A 313 5.63 -7.95 5.24
C VAL A 313 5.66 -6.53 5.80
N ARG A 314 6.86 -5.97 6.02
CA ARG A 314 7.00 -4.57 6.41
C ARG A 314 6.50 -3.68 5.28
N SER A 315 5.62 -2.74 5.61
CA SER A 315 5.17 -1.69 4.73
C SER A 315 5.35 -0.34 5.44
N VAL A 316 5.40 0.73 4.64
CA VAL A 316 5.51 2.09 5.14
C VAL A 316 4.42 2.90 4.48
N VAL A 317 3.60 3.56 5.29
CA VAL A 317 2.56 4.47 4.82
C VAL A 317 2.96 5.91 5.12
N LEU A 318 2.37 6.85 4.41
CA LEU A 318 2.49 8.28 4.69
C LEU A 318 1.15 8.77 5.22
N VAL A 319 1.15 9.26 6.46
CA VAL A 319 -0.03 9.76 7.16
C VAL A 319 0.00 11.29 7.15
N SER A 320 -1.13 11.92 6.84
CA SER A 320 -1.29 13.38 6.87
C SER A 320 -1.19 13.93 8.30
N LEU A 321 -0.42 15.00 8.45
CA LEU A 321 -0.19 15.72 9.71
C LEU A 321 -1.19 16.88 9.92
N LYS A 322 -1.97 17.18 8.89
CA LYS A 322 -2.98 18.23 8.81
C LYS A 322 -3.85 17.97 7.59
N ASP A 323 -4.92 18.73 7.44
CA ASP A 323 -5.68 18.75 6.19
C ASP A 323 -4.80 19.22 5.01
N ILE A 324 -4.86 18.49 3.89
CA ILE A 324 -4.10 18.78 2.66
C ILE A 324 -5.08 18.94 1.51
N LYS A 325 -5.06 20.11 0.88
CA LYS A 325 -6.03 20.53 -0.15
C LYS A 325 -5.57 20.15 -1.55
N GLU A 326 -6.54 20.10 -2.47
CA GLU A 326 -6.28 20.00 -3.90
C GLU A 326 -5.23 21.03 -4.37
N GLY A 327 -4.26 20.57 -5.16
CA GLY A 327 -3.12 21.34 -5.66
C GLY A 327 -1.92 21.40 -4.70
N GLU A 328 -2.06 20.95 -3.45
CA GLU A 328 -0.93 20.87 -2.52
C GLU A 328 -0.06 19.63 -2.79
N GLU A 329 1.26 19.78 -2.62
CA GLU A 329 2.22 18.69 -2.72
C GLU A 329 2.38 18.01 -1.35
N LEU A 330 2.40 16.68 -1.34
CA LEU A 330 2.79 15.91 -0.17
C LEU A 330 4.29 16.07 0.05
N LEU A 331 4.66 16.53 1.23
CA LEU A 331 6.03 16.77 1.65
C LEU A 331 6.26 16.14 3.01
N SER A 332 7.31 15.34 3.09
CA SER A 332 7.69 14.64 4.31
C SER A 332 8.87 15.32 5.00
N SER A 333 9.08 14.99 6.27
CA SER A 333 10.38 15.17 6.90
C SER A 333 11.11 13.84 6.96
N TYR A 334 12.02 13.59 6.01
CA TYR A 334 12.95 12.47 6.15
C TYR A 334 13.83 12.70 7.38
N PHE A 335 13.58 11.90 8.40
CA PHE A 335 14.57 11.61 9.42
C PHE A 335 14.87 10.12 9.32
N THR A 336 16.15 9.76 9.30
CA THR A 336 16.51 8.37 9.56
C THR A 336 16.20 8.10 11.02
N LEU A 337 15.22 7.23 11.31
CA LEU A 337 14.94 6.84 12.68
C LEU A 337 16.04 5.90 13.15
N VAL A 338 16.61 6.18 14.32
CA VAL A 338 17.58 5.30 14.98
C VAL A 338 17.04 5.00 16.37
N LYS A 339 16.90 3.71 16.69
CA LYS A 339 16.50 3.30 18.05
C LYS A 339 17.54 3.81 19.05
N SER A 340 17.10 4.46 20.12
CA SER A 340 17.99 4.83 21.23
C SER A 340 18.61 3.57 21.83
N PRO A 341 19.92 3.58 22.16
CA PRO A 341 20.60 2.44 22.78
C PRO A 341 20.02 2.05 24.12
#